data_AF-A0A2V8IW48-F1
#
_entry.id   AF-A0A2V8IW48-F1
#
_cell.length_a   1.000
_cell.length_b   1.000
_cell.length_c   1.000
_cell.angle_alpha   90.00
_cell.angle_beta   90.00
_cell.angle_gamma   90.00
#
_symmetry.space_group_name_H-M   'P 1'
#
loop_
_entity.id
_entity.type
_entity.pdbx_description
1 polymer ?
#
loop_
_entity_poly.entity_id
_entity_poly.type
_entity_poly.pdbx_seq_one_letter_code
_entity_poly.pdbx_strand_id
1 'polypeptide(L)'
;MNLRSFSFVLLVLAVTMVAFAPAPVAAATCESLKSLSLENATITSAQAVAAGQFSLPEGGRGAAQENAVFQQLPTFCRVAATLRPSSDSDIKIEVWLPMGNWNGKYQAVGNGGWAGVISYSAMAEALARGYATSSTDTGHVGGSGSFALGHQEKLVDFGYRSEHEMTVKSKLLIKAFYGNPPQFSYWNGCSTGGR
;
A
#
# COMPACT_ATOMS: atom_id res chain seq x y z
N MET A 1 24.63 -53.96 68.03
CA MET A 1 24.15 -53.96 66.63
C MET A 1 24.25 -52.52 66.14
N ASN A 2 25.34 -52.17 65.44
CA ASN A 2 25.71 -50.79 65.09
C ASN A 2 25.06 -50.40 63.75
N LEU A 3 24.18 -49.39 63.76
CA LEU A 3 23.61 -48.82 62.54
C LEU A 3 24.43 -47.58 62.13
N ARG A 4 25.11 -47.66 60.98
CA ARG A 4 25.85 -46.53 60.38
C ARG A 4 24.92 -45.75 59.45
N SER A 5 24.78 -44.45 59.69
CA SER A 5 24.08 -43.50 58.82
C SER A 5 24.85 -43.24 57.53
N PHE A 6 24.19 -43.31 56.38
CA PHE A 6 24.69 -42.84 55.09
C PHE A 6 24.06 -41.49 54.76
N SER A 7 24.87 -40.42 54.73
CA SER A 7 24.46 -39.11 54.20
C SER A 7 24.56 -39.11 52.67
N PHE A 8 23.43 -38.94 51.99
CA PHE A 8 23.39 -38.62 50.56
C PHE A 8 23.50 -37.10 50.37
N VAL A 9 24.58 -36.65 49.73
CA VAL A 9 24.74 -35.25 49.29
C VAL A 9 24.04 -35.13 47.93
N LEU A 10 22.94 -34.37 47.88
CA LEU A 10 22.19 -34.07 46.67
C LEU A 10 22.84 -32.87 45.95
N LEU A 11 23.49 -33.10 44.81
CA LEU A 11 24.08 -32.05 43.97
C LEU A 11 22.99 -31.45 43.08
N VAL A 12 22.53 -30.24 43.38
CA VAL A 12 21.54 -29.52 42.56
C VAL A 12 22.25 -28.77 41.44
N LEU A 13 22.14 -29.25 40.20
CA LEU A 13 22.56 -28.48 39.02
C LEU A 13 21.53 -27.38 38.74
N ALA A 14 21.92 -26.12 38.95
CA ALA A 14 21.14 -24.97 38.54
C ALA A 14 21.24 -24.79 37.01
N VAL A 15 20.17 -25.11 36.29
CA VAL A 15 20.03 -24.81 34.85
C VAL A 15 19.61 -23.35 34.74
N THR A 16 20.52 -22.47 34.31
CA THR A 16 20.21 -21.09 33.98
C THR A 16 19.45 -21.02 32.66
N MET A 17 18.14 -20.78 32.72
CA MET A 17 17.34 -20.43 31.53
C MET A 17 17.78 -19.06 31.02
N VAL A 18 18.48 -19.03 29.88
CA VAL A 18 18.75 -17.80 29.14
C VAL A 18 17.45 -17.40 28.43
N ALA A 19 16.79 -16.34 28.93
CA ALA A 19 15.63 -15.76 28.28
C ALA A 19 16.05 -15.09 26.96
N PHE A 20 15.72 -15.71 25.83
CA PHE A 20 15.83 -15.07 24.51
C PHE A 20 14.74 -14.00 24.40
N ALA A 21 15.13 -12.73 24.55
CA ALA A 21 14.23 -11.63 24.23
C ALA A 21 14.07 -11.57 22.69
N PRO A 22 12.83 -11.56 22.15
CA PRO A 22 12.63 -11.35 20.72
C PRO A 22 13.17 -9.95 20.36
N ALA A 23 14.03 -9.90 19.34
CA ALA A 23 14.51 -8.64 18.81
C ALA A 23 13.32 -7.80 18.33
N PRO A 24 13.34 -6.46 18.52
CA PRO A 24 12.31 -5.61 17.95
C PRO A 24 12.32 -5.80 16.43
N VAL A 25 11.18 -6.20 15.87
CA VAL A 25 10.99 -6.20 14.41
C VAL A 25 11.13 -4.73 13.99
N ALA A 26 12.20 -4.40 13.28
CA ALA A 26 12.37 -3.06 12.73
C ALA A 26 11.14 -2.75 11.87
N ALA A 27 10.53 -1.58 12.08
CA ALA A 27 9.46 -1.10 11.21
C ALA A 27 9.94 -1.17 9.75
N ALA A 28 9.12 -1.71 8.86
CA ALA A 28 9.47 -1.84 7.45
C ALA A 28 9.84 -0.46 6.89
N THR A 29 11.01 -0.35 6.26
CA THR A 29 11.34 0.87 5.50
C THR A 29 10.45 0.95 4.27
N CYS A 30 10.25 2.14 3.72
CA CYS A 30 9.45 2.27 2.49
C CYS A 30 10.02 1.40 1.37
N GLU A 31 11.35 1.43 1.22
CA GLU A 31 12.09 0.73 0.17
C GLU A 31 11.96 -0.80 0.30
N SER A 32 11.81 -1.31 1.53
CA SER A 32 11.62 -2.74 1.78
C SER A 32 10.32 -3.29 1.16
N LEU A 33 9.30 -2.44 0.93
CA LEU A 33 8.07 -2.87 0.28
C LEU A 33 8.31 -3.33 -1.16
N LYS A 34 9.39 -2.90 -1.83
CA LYS A 34 9.68 -3.30 -3.21
C LYS A 34 9.88 -4.83 -3.36
N SER A 35 10.30 -5.52 -2.30
CA SER A 35 10.49 -6.98 -2.32
C SER A 35 9.26 -7.76 -1.88
N LEU A 36 8.16 -7.09 -1.52
CA LEU A 36 6.94 -7.77 -1.09
C LEU A 36 6.31 -8.52 -2.27
N SER A 37 6.17 -9.84 -2.11
CA SER A 37 5.48 -10.67 -3.08
C SER A 37 3.96 -10.55 -2.89
N LEU A 38 3.26 -10.24 -3.97
CA LEU A 38 1.82 -10.08 -4.01
C LEU A 38 1.28 -10.84 -5.23
N GLU A 39 0.22 -11.61 -5.04
CA GLU A 39 -0.41 -12.36 -6.12
C GLU A 39 -0.86 -11.40 -7.25
N ASN A 40 -0.53 -11.78 -8.49
CA ASN A 40 -0.85 -11.03 -9.71
C ASN A 40 -0.37 -9.57 -9.69
N ALA A 41 0.71 -9.27 -8.95
CA ALA A 41 1.20 -7.91 -8.81
C ALA A 41 2.74 -7.85 -8.82
N THR A 42 3.27 -6.76 -9.34
CA THR A 42 4.70 -6.44 -9.30
C THR A 42 4.86 -5.01 -8.78
N ILE A 43 5.56 -4.84 -7.66
CA ILE A 43 5.90 -3.53 -7.12
C ILE A 43 7.08 -2.97 -7.92
N THR A 44 6.82 -1.95 -8.71
CA THR A 44 7.82 -1.36 -9.62
C THR A 44 8.69 -0.34 -8.90
N SER A 45 8.13 0.36 -7.91
CA SER A 45 8.83 1.31 -7.07
C SER A 45 8.24 1.35 -5.66
N ALA A 46 9.10 1.56 -4.66
CA ALA A 46 8.73 1.93 -3.32
C ALA A 46 9.80 2.89 -2.79
N GLN A 47 9.44 4.16 -2.60
CA GLN A 47 10.38 5.23 -2.27
C GLN A 47 9.78 6.21 -1.27
N ALA A 48 10.57 6.62 -0.28
CA ALA A 48 10.22 7.74 0.57
C ALA A 48 10.22 9.05 -0.23
N VAL A 49 9.13 9.80 -0.14
CA VAL A 49 8.99 11.15 -0.68
C VAL A 49 9.00 12.13 0.49
N ALA A 50 9.95 13.06 0.48
CA ALA A 50 10.05 14.09 1.50
C ALA A 50 8.84 15.04 1.45
N ALA A 51 8.50 15.62 2.60
CA ALA A 51 7.40 16.57 2.71
C ALA A 51 7.49 17.69 1.67
N GLY A 52 6.39 17.95 0.98
CA GLY A 52 6.31 18.97 -0.07
C GLY A 52 7.11 18.71 -1.35
N GLN A 53 7.78 17.55 -1.49
CA GLN A 53 8.67 17.24 -2.63
C GLN A 53 8.04 16.32 -3.69
N PHE A 54 6.73 16.04 -3.61
CA PHE A 54 6.07 15.25 -4.64
C PHE A 54 5.96 16.04 -5.95
N SER A 55 6.41 15.43 -7.04
CA SER A 55 6.19 15.90 -8.40
C SER A 55 5.37 14.89 -9.19
N LEU A 56 4.52 15.40 -10.08
CA LEU A 56 3.73 14.55 -10.96
C LEU A 56 4.66 13.76 -11.89
N PRO A 57 4.43 12.45 -12.06
CA PRO A 57 5.08 11.67 -13.10
C PRO A 57 4.73 12.20 -14.49
N GLU A 58 5.58 11.91 -15.46
CA GLU A 58 5.32 12.21 -16.87
C GLU A 58 3.96 11.63 -17.30
N GLY A 59 3.14 12.45 -17.98
CA GLY A 59 1.78 12.07 -18.37
C GLY A 59 0.74 12.07 -17.23
N GLY A 60 1.13 12.38 -16.00
CA GLY A 60 0.20 12.63 -14.90
C GLY A 60 -0.71 13.81 -15.20
N ARG A 61 -2.03 13.62 -15.08
CA ARG A 61 -3.00 14.71 -15.27
C ARG A 61 -3.15 15.50 -13.97
N GLY A 62 -3.05 16.82 -14.11
CA GLY A 62 -3.15 17.80 -13.05
C GLY A 62 -2.33 19.01 -13.46
N ALA A 63 -2.90 20.21 -13.41
CA ALA A 63 -2.12 21.41 -13.69
C ALA A 63 -1.01 21.50 -12.64
N ALA A 64 0.25 21.36 -13.07
CA ALA A 64 1.43 21.48 -12.20
C ALA A 64 1.48 22.80 -11.42
N GLN A 65 0.71 23.80 -11.89
CA GLN A 65 0.62 25.14 -11.32
C GLN A 65 -0.53 25.31 -10.30
N GLU A 66 -1.43 24.33 -10.13
CA GLU A 66 -2.67 24.51 -9.34
C GLU A 66 -2.81 23.60 -8.11
N ASN A 67 -1.94 22.61 -7.87
CA ASN A 67 -2.08 21.77 -6.67
C ASN A 67 -1.14 22.19 -5.54
N ALA A 68 -1.47 23.33 -4.91
CA ALA A 68 -0.87 23.76 -3.63
C ALA A 68 -0.88 22.65 -2.56
N VAL A 69 -1.78 21.67 -2.67
CA VAL A 69 -1.82 20.49 -1.80
C VAL A 69 -0.53 19.67 -1.83
N PHE A 70 0.18 19.59 -2.97
CA PHE A 70 1.41 18.79 -3.06
C PHE A 70 2.53 19.36 -2.18
N GLN A 71 2.59 20.69 -2.04
CA GLN A 71 3.55 21.36 -1.15
C GLN A 71 3.23 21.15 0.33
N GLN A 72 1.98 20.79 0.65
CA GLN A 72 1.50 20.55 2.01
C GLN A 72 1.54 19.07 2.40
N LEU A 73 1.96 18.17 1.49
CA LEU A 73 2.03 16.76 1.79
C LEU A 73 3.05 16.47 2.89
N PRO A 74 2.72 15.59 3.87
CA PRO A 74 3.71 15.09 4.82
C PRO A 74 4.74 14.21 4.10
N THR A 75 5.79 13.80 4.79
CA THR A 75 6.66 12.71 4.29
C THR A 75 5.83 11.43 4.16
N PHE A 76 5.93 10.74 3.02
CA PHE A 76 5.17 9.52 2.74
C PHE A 76 5.97 8.50 1.95
N CYS A 77 5.62 7.23 2.09
CA CYS A 77 6.09 6.17 1.23
C CYS A 77 5.20 6.08 0.00
N ARG A 78 5.79 6.26 -1.18
CA ARG A 78 5.12 6.11 -2.48
C ARG A 78 5.43 4.75 -3.06
N VAL A 79 4.40 3.92 -3.18
CA VAL A 79 4.48 2.60 -3.81
C VAL A 79 3.77 2.63 -5.14
N ALA A 80 4.45 2.25 -6.21
CA ALA A 80 3.87 2.03 -7.53
C ALA A 80 3.91 0.53 -7.86
N ALA A 81 2.83 0.02 -8.44
CA ALA A 81 2.74 -1.38 -8.82
C ALA A 81 1.96 -1.57 -10.13
N THR A 82 2.23 -2.68 -10.80
CA THR A 82 1.44 -3.19 -11.92
C THR A 82 0.73 -4.47 -11.52
N LEU A 83 -0.59 -4.52 -11.73
CA LEU A 83 -1.43 -5.68 -11.45
C LEU A 83 -1.85 -6.35 -12.77
N ARG A 84 -1.80 -7.69 -12.79
CA ARG A 84 -2.12 -8.53 -13.95
C ARG A 84 -3.01 -9.72 -13.53
N PRO A 85 -4.26 -9.48 -13.11
CA PRO A 85 -5.21 -10.54 -12.76
C PRO A 85 -5.65 -11.40 -13.96
N SER A 86 -5.37 -10.95 -15.18
CA SER A 86 -5.52 -11.70 -16.43
C SER A 86 -4.31 -11.47 -17.33
N SER A 87 -4.17 -12.25 -18.41
CA SER A 87 -3.10 -12.08 -19.40
C SER A 87 -3.21 -10.79 -20.23
N ASP A 88 -4.39 -10.16 -20.28
CA ASP A 88 -4.67 -8.92 -21.03
C ASP A 88 -4.73 -7.68 -20.11
N SER A 89 -4.73 -7.90 -18.80
CA SER A 89 -4.71 -6.85 -17.79
C SER A 89 -3.33 -6.21 -17.65
N ASP A 90 -3.32 -4.89 -17.50
CA ASP A 90 -2.11 -4.11 -17.24
C ASP A 90 -2.43 -2.90 -16.35
N ILE A 91 -2.93 -3.16 -15.16
CA ILE A 91 -3.46 -2.14 -14.24
C ILE A 91 -2.31 -1.47 -13.49
N LYS A 92 -2.16 -0.16 -13.63
CA LYS A 92 -1.22 0.62 -12.80
C LYS A 92 -1.96 1.11 -11.57
N ILE A 93 -1.30 0.98 -10.42
CA ILE A 93 -1.77 1.53 -9.15
C ILE A 93 -0.66 2.32 -8.49
N GLU A 94 -1.08 3.29 -7.68
CA GLU A 94 -0.22 3.85 -6.64
C GLU A 94 -0.87 3.75 -5.28
N VAL A 95 -0.04 3.55 -4.26
CA VAL A 95 -0.43 3.53 -2.85
C VAL A 95 0.52 4.45 -2.09
N TRP A 96 -0.04 5.45 -1.42
CA TRP A 96 0.72 6.40 -0.61
C TRP A 96 0.44 6.17 0.86
N LEU A 97 1.51 5.98 1.62
CA LEU A 97 1.48 5.64 3.03
C LEU A 97 2.15 6.76 3.83
N PRO A 98 1.42 7.59 4.60
CA PRO A 98 2.05 8.64 5.41
C PRO A 98 3.05 8.02 6.40
N MET A 99 4.29 8.51 6.41
CA MET A 99 5.35 7.95 7.27
C MET A 99 5.25 8.43 8.72
N GLY A 100 4.43 9.46 8.98
CA GLY A 100 4.06 9.91 10.32
C GLY A 100 2.57 10.28 10.35
N ASN A 101 1.97 10.25 11.53
CA ASN A 101 0.58 10.67 11.77
C ASN A 101 -0.46 9.94 10.90
N TRP A 102 -0.23 8.67 10.56
CA TRP A 102 -1.28 7.84 9.94
C TRP A 102 -2.47 7.74 10.90
N ASN A 103 -3.66 8.12 10.42
CA ASN A 103 -4.87 8.18 11.23
C ASN A 103 -5.57 6.81 11.40
N GLY A 104 -4.91 5.72 11.01
CA GLY A 104 -5.45 4.36 11.04
C GLY A 104 -6.43 4.03 9.92
N LYS A 105 -6.68 4.95 8.97
CA LYS A 105 -7.69 4.79 7.92
C LYS A 105 -7.06 4.66 6.53
N TYR A 106 -7.77 3.97 5.65
CA TYR A 106 -7.49 3.86 4.23
C TYR A 106 -8.58 4.59 3.43
N GLN A 107 -8.22 5.37 2.41
CA GLN A 107 -9.16 5.95 1.45
C GLN A 107 -8.70 5.65 0.02
N ALA A 108 -9.45 4.83 -0.71
CA ALA A 108 -9.28 4.73 -2.16
C ALA A 108 -9.95 5.92 -2.84
N VAL A 109 -9.36 6.42 -3.94
CA VAL A 109 -9.97 7.47 -4.76
C VAL A 109 -10.25 6.98 -6.17
N GLY A 110 -11.47 7.25 -6.64
CA GLY A 110 -11.91 6.89 -7.98
C GLY A 110 -11.44 7.88 -9.05
N ASN A 111 -11.77 7.57 -10.30
CA ASN A 111 -11.43 8.38 -11.46
C ASN A 111 -12.68 9.03 -12.11
N GLY A 112 -12.54 9.56 -13.32
CA GLY A 112 -13.63 10.15 -14.10
C GLY A 112 -13.50 9.81 -15.59
N GLY A 113 -14.61 9.88 -16.33
CA GLY A 113 -14.66 9.57 -17.77
C GLY A 113 -14.28 8.10 -18.07
N TRP A 114 -13.62 7.87 -19.21
CA TRP A 114 -13.05 6.58 -19.60
C TRP A 114 -11.63 6.45 -19.04
N ALA A 115 -11.50 6.51 -17.71
CA ALA A 115 -10.26 6.80 -17.01
C ALA A 115 -9.05 5.97 -17.49
N GLY A 116 -7.96 6.63 -17.86
CA GLY A 116 -6.67 6.00 -18.16
C GLY A 116 -5.55 6.75 -17.45
N VAL A 117 -5.77 7.04 -16.16
CA VAL A 117 -4.94 7.96 -15.36
C VAL A 117 -5.12 7.73 -13.86
N ILE A 118 -4.05 7.89 -13.08
CA ILE A 118 -4.07 7.91 -11.61
C ILE A 118 -4.50 9.29 -11.09
N SER A 119 -5.45 9.34 -10.16
CA SER A 119 -5.99 10.59 -9.59
C SER A 119 -5.09 11.19 -8.48
N TYR A 120 -3.91 11.70 -8.86
CA TYR A 120 -2.90 12.20 -7.91
C TYR A 120 -3.39 13.32 -6.99
N SER A 121 -4.22 14.24 -7.49
CA SER A 121 -4.78 15.34 -6.69
C SER A 121 -5.66 14.83 -5.55
N ALA A 122 -6.59 13.93 -5.85
CA ALA A 122 -7.48 13.32 -4.88
C ALA A 122 -6.71 12.44 -3.87
N MET A 123 -5.67 11.73 -4.32
CA MET A 123 -4.76 11.03 -3.41
C MET A 123 -4.05 12.01 -2.46
N ALA A 124 -3.54 13.14 -2.98
CA ALA A 124 -2.86 14.10 -2.15
C ALA A 124 -3.77 14.73 -1.08
N GLU A 125 -5.01 15.03 -1.42
CA GLU A 125 -6.02 15.48 -0.46
C GLU A 125 -6.28 14.45 0.66
N ALA A 126 -6.36 13.16 0.31
CA ALA A 126 -6.52 12.08 1.28
C ALA A 126 -5.28 11.96 2.19
N LEU A 127 -4.08 11.97 1.59
CA LEU A 127 -2.83 11.87 2.31
C LEU A 127 -2.62 13.05 3.27
N ALA A 128 -2.94 14.28 2.86
CA ALA A 128 -2.87 15.49 3.69
C ALA A 128 -3.77 15.40 4.94
N ARG A 129 -4.85 14.59 4.89
CA ARG A 129 -5.73 14.31 6.03
C ARG A 129 -5.29 13.08 6.85
N GLY A 130 -4.11 12.52 6.56
CA GLY A 130 -3.50 11.41 7.29
C GLY A 130 -3.99 10.02 6.88
N TYR A 131 -4.70 9.88 5.75
CA TYR A 131 -5.10 8.57 5.23
C TYR A 131 -3.93 7.90 4.51
N ALA A 132 -3.84 6.57 4.62
CA ALA A 132 -3.22 5.79 3.56
C ALA A 132 -4.16 5.82 2.34
N THR A 133 -3.65 6.05 1.13
CA THR A 133 -4.51 6.30 -0.04
C THR A 133 -4.03 5.54 -1.26
N SER A 134 -4.93 5.26 -2.20
CA SER A 134 -4.58 4.65 -3.48
C SER A 134 -5.45 5.15 -4.63
N SER A 135 -4.94 5.04 -5.85
CA SER A 135 -5.69 5.21 -7.09
C SER A 135 -5.09 4.33 -8.19
N THR A 136 -5.88 4.09 -9.24
CA THR A 136 -5.52 3.26 -10.39
C THR A 136 -5.74 4.01 -11.70
N ASP A 137 -5.07 3.58 -12.76
CA ASP A 137 -5.37 3.99 -14.15
C ASP A 137 -6.53 3.21 -14.77
N THR A 138 -7.09 2.23 -14.05
CA THR A 138 -8.17 1.34 -14.49
C THR A 138 -7.81 0.37 -15.63
N GLY A 139 -6.53 0.05 -15.82
CA GLY A 139 -6.09 -1.02 -16.73
C GLY A 139 -5.73 -0.58 -18.15
N HIS A 140 -5.70 0.74 -18.39
CA HIS A 140 -5.37 1.31 -19.68
C HIS A 140 -4.89 2.77 -19.58
N VAL A 141 -4.40 3.29 -20.71
CA VAL A 141 -4.05 4.71 -20.89
C VAL A 141 -4.97 5.34 -21.91
N GLY A 142 -5.24 6.64 -21.77
CA GLY A 142 -6.10 7.40 -22.67
C GLY A 142 -7.30 8.03 -21.98
N GLY A 143 -8.36 8.31 -22.74
CA GLY A 143 -9.57 8.95 -22.22
C GLY A 143 -10.83 8.63 -23.01
N SER A 144 -10.79 7.56 -23.83
CA SER A 144 -11.87 7.09 -24.67
C SER A 144 -12.06 5.59 -24.52
N GLY A 145 -13.27 5.07 -24.75
CA GLY A 145 -13.58 3.64 -24.65
C GLY A 145 -12.89 2.72 -25.68
N SER A 146 -12.01 3.24 -26.54
CA SER A 146 -11.29 2.46 -27.56
C SER A 146 -10.41 1.35 -26.97
N PHE A 147 -9.96 1.49 -25.71
CA PHE A 147 -9.18 0.48 -25.00
C PHE A 147 -9.90 -0.88 -24.91
N ALA A 148 -11.23 -0.91 -25.01
CA ALA A 148 -12.05 -2.11 -24.85
C ALA A 148 -12.29 -2.87 -26.17
N LEU A 149 -11.95 -2.28 -27.32
CA LEU A 149 -12.20 -2.91 -28.62
C LEU A 149 -11.33 -4.16 -28.79
N GLY A 150 -11.95 -5.34 -28.77
CA GLY A 150 -11.23 -6.62 -28.83
C GLY A 150 -10.53 -7.03 -27.52
N HIS A 151 -10.69 -6.24 -26.46
CA HIS A 151 -10.02 -6.44 -25.16
C HIS A 151 -11.05 -6.50 -24.02
N GLN A 152 -11.79 -7.62 -23.97
CA GLN A 152 -12.88 -7.80 -22.98
C GLN A 152 -12.37 -7.71 -21.53
N GLU A 153 -11.17 -8.21 -21.25
CA GLU A 153 -10.58 -8.15 -19.92
C GLU A 153 -10.27 -6.71 -19.49
N LYS A 154 -9.92 -5.82 -20.43
CA LYS A 154 -9.74 -4.39 -20.11
C LYS A 154 -11.05 -3.70 -19.77
N LEU A 155 -12.15 -4.10 -20.42
CA LEU A 155 -13.48 -3.61 -20.03
C LEU A 155 -13.87 -4.11 -18.63
N VAL A 156 -13.50 -5.34 -18.26
CA VAL A 156 -13.66 -5.89 -16.91
C VAL A 156 -12.79 -5.13 -15.89
N ASP A 157 -11.55 -4.79 -16.25
CA ASP A 157 -10.65 -3.96 -15.44
C ASP A 157 -11.29 -2.62 -15.12
N PHE A 158 -11.73 -1.87 -16.14
CA PHE A 158 -12.44 -0.60 -16.00
C PHE A 158 -13.79 -0.74 -15.26
N GLY A 159 -14.49 -1.87 -15.46
CA GLY A 159 -15.82 -2.11 -14.92
C GLY A 159 -15.83 -2.26 -13.40
N TYR A 160 -14.86 -2.99 -12.84
CA TYR A 160 -14.74 -3.19 -11.40
C TYR A 160 -13.38 -3.71 -10.92
N ARG A 161 -12.66 -4.47 -11.76
CA ARG A 161 -11.57 -5.31 -11.27
C ARG A 161 -10.33 -4.50 -10.88
N SER A 162 -10.04 -3.39 -11.57
CA SER A 162 -8.91 -2.54 -11.20
C SER A 162 -9.05 -1.98 -9.78
N GLU A 163 -10.24 -1.48 -9.45
CA GLU A 163 -10.52 -0.87 -8.15
C GLU A 163 -10.50 -1.91 -7.02
N HIS A 164 -11.06 -3.08 -7.30
CA HIS A 164 -11.04 -4.21 -6.38
C HIS A 164 -9.60 -4.69 -6.11
N GLU A 165 -8.84 -5.01 -7.16
CA GLU A 165 -7.48 -5.53 -7.03
C GLU A 165 -6.56 -4.50 -6.36
N MET A 166 -6.66 -3.22 -6.76
CA MET A 166 -5.97 -2.12 -6.08
C MET A 166 -6.26 -2.14 -4.59
N THR A 167 -7.54 -2.15 -4.20
CA THR A 167 -7.96 -2.12 -2.80
C THR A 167 -7.40 -3.30 -2.00
N VAL A 168 -7.44 -4.51 -2.57
CA VAL A 168 -6.89 -5.71 -1.92
C VAL A 168 -5.38 -5.55 -1.71
N LYS A 169 -4.62 -5.14 -2.74
CA LYS A 169 -3.16 -5.00 -2.62
C LYS A 169 -2.76 -3.84 -1.73
N SER A 170 -3.48 -2.72 -1.76
CA SER A 170 -3.26 -1.59 -0.85
C SER A 170 -3.40 -2.01 0.61
N LYS A 171 -4.41 -2.80 0.97
CA LYS A 171 -4.57 -3.29 2.35
C LYS A 171 -3.42 -4.21 2.79
N LEU A 172 -2.87 -5.02 1.88
CA LEU A 172 -1.69 -5.84 2.16
C LEU A 172 -0.45 -4.98 2.36
N LEU A 173 -0.23 -3.96 1.51
CA LEU A 173 0.87 -2.99 1.64
C LEU A 173 0.78 -2.19 2.94
N ILE A 174 -0.42 -1.70 3.30
CA ILE A 174 -0.67 -0.98 4.56
C ILE A 174 -0.31 -1.87 5.75
N LYS A 175 -0.77 -3.12 5.76
CA LYS A 175 -0.44 -4.09 6.82
C LYS A 175 1.06 -4.36 6.88
N ALA A 176 1.72 -4.54 5.74
CA ALA A 176 3.17 -4.78 5.69
C ALA A 176 3.98 -3.57 6.21
N PHE A 177 3.53 -2.35 5.90
CA PHE A 177 4.24 -1.13 6.28
C PHE A 177 4.03 -0.73 7.75
N TYR A 178 2.78 -0.73 8.24
CA TYR A 178 2.44 -0.28 9.59
C TYR A 178 2.35 -1.41 10.63
N GLY A 179 2.49 -2.67 10.20
CA GLY A 179 2.28 -3.86 11.04
C GLY A 179 0.80 -4.17 11.34
N ASN A 180 -0.12 -3.25 11.00
CA ASN A 180 -1.56 -3.39 11.24
C ASN A 180 -2.37 -3.06 9.98
N PRO A 181 -3.49 -3.76 9.73
CA PRO A 181 -4.43 -3.38 8.66
C PRO A 181 -5.13 -2.04 9.00
N PRO A 182 -5.72 -1.34 8.01
CA PRO A 182 -6.50 -0.14 8.28
C PRO A 182 -7.72 -0.48 9.16
N GLN A 183 -7.99 0.35 10.17
CA GLN A 183 -9.17 0.23 11.05
C GLN A 183 -10.47 0.50 10.31
N PHE A 184 -10.43 1.46 9.39
CA PHE A 184 -11.55 1.81 8.52
C PHE A 184 -11.06 2.00 7.08
N SER A 185 -11.91 1.65 6.13
CA SER A 185 -11.66 1.83 4.69
C SER A 185 -12.77 2.68 4.10
N TYR A 186 -12.39 3.71 3.34
CA TYR A 186 -13.29 4.67 2.70
C TYR A 186 -13.06 4.66 1.20
N TRP A 187 -14.08 5.10 0.47
CA TRP A 187 -14.05 5.33 -0.96
C TRP A 187 -14.44 6.79 -1.22
N ASN A 188 -13.70 7.49 -2.06
CA ASN A 188 -14.04 8.84 -2.51
C ASN A 188 -13.96 8.91 -4.04
N GLY A 189 -15.11 9.06 -4.68
CA GLY A 189 -15.18 9.15 -6.13
C GLY A 189 -16.41 9.93 -6.58
N CYS A 190 -16.31 10.50 -7.78
CA CYS A 190 -17.36 11.27 -8.43
C CYS A 190 -17.41 10.86 -9.91
N SER A 191 -18.58 10.96 -10.56
CA SER A 191 -18.77 10.51 -11.95
C SER A 191 -18.45 9.02 -12.11
N THR A 192 -17.54 8.63 -13.01
CA THR A 192 -17.07 7.23 -13.14
C THR A 192 -16.62 6.65 -11.82
N GLY A 193 -15.94 7.42 -10.97
CA GLY A 193 -15.53 6.97 -9.65
C GLY A 193 -16.69 6.86 -8.65
N GLY A 194 -17.88 7.37 -8.97
CA GLY A 194 -19.10 7.18 -8.18
C GLY A 194 -19.97 6.00 -8.65
N ARG A 195 -19.73 5.46 -9.85
CA ARG A 195 -20.43 4.31 -10.43
C ARG A 195 -19.92 3.01 -9.82
#